data_AF-A0A4R6T925-F1
#
_entry.id   AF-A0A4R6T925-F1
#
_cell.length_a   1.000
_cell.length_b   1.000
_cell.length_c   1.000
_cell.angle_alpha   90.00
_cell.angle_beta   90.00
_cell.angle_gamma   90.00
#
_symmetry.space_group_name_H-M   'P 1'
#
loop_
_entity.id
_entity.type
_entity.pdbx_description
1 polymer ?
#
loop_
_entity_poly.entity_id
_entity_poly.type
_entity_poly.pdbx_seq_one_letter_code
_entity_poly.pdbx_strand_id
1 'polypeptide(L)'
;MKEKSILNVPLLPPSWKKLGYVFIPLPVFLVIGLAFVNPQMDPNEASQIIYGFWAIGFGILNLTREKVEDEMIKSFRQQAFQTGFYWLILGLATLMLINYVRFDRFTSEIFTAYLVLFLLNAYIYGAFQYQKYLSSKSEN
;
A
#
# COMPACT_ATOMS: atom_id res chain seq x y z
N MET A 1 -9.43 -31.86 -1.11
CA MET A 1 -8.29 -31.95 -2.06
C MET A 1 -7.46 -30.70 -1.92
N LYS A 2 -6.14 -30.80 -1.70
CA LYS A 2 -5.25 -29.64 -1.78
C LYS A 2 -4.84 -29.50 -3.25
N GLU A 3 -5.63 -28.78 -4.03
CA GLU A 3 -5.14 -28.29 -5.31
C GLU A 3 -3.96 -27.37 -5.02
N LYS A 4 -2.75 -27.85 -5.30
CA LYS A 4 -1.56 -27.00 -5.33
C LYS A 4 -1.73 -26.08 -6.53
N SER A 5 -2.45 -24.98 -6.33
CA SER A 5 -2.43 -23.85 -7.26
C SER A 5 -0.97 -23.49 -7.51
N ILE A 6 -0.58 -23.50 -8.79
CA ILE A 6 0.76 -23.16 -9.25
C ILE A 6 1.12 -21.71 -8.84
N LEU A 7 0.11 -20.90 -8.51
CA LEU A 7 0.21 -19.50 -8.10
C LEU A 7 0.00 -19.30 -6.59
N ASN A 8 0.54 -20.18 -5.74
CA ASN A 8 0.48 -20.00 -4.29
C ASN A 8 1.72 -19.25 -3.78
N VAL A 9 1.59 -17.94 -3.54
CA VAL A 9 2.62 -17.15 -2.85
C VAL A 9 2.37 -17.27 -1.35
N PRO A 10 3.28 -17.89 -0.57
CA PRO A 10 3.08 -18.04 0.87
C PRO A 10 3.14 -16.68 1.57
N LEU A 11 2.19 -16.44 2.49
CA LEU A 11 2.21 -15.25 3.33
C LEU A 11 3.47 -15.22 4.22
N LEU A 12 3.99 -14.01 4.43
CA LEU A 12 5.17 -13.78 5.26
C LEU A 12 4.87 -14.10 6.73
N PRO A 13 5.86 -14.61 7.49
CA PRO A 13 5.72 -14.86 8.91
C PRO A 13 5.43 -13.56 9.71
N PRO A 14 4.74 -13.62 10.86
CA PRO A 14 4.32 -12.43 11.61
C PRO A 14 5.49 -11.52 12.07
N SER A 15 6.71 -12.06 12.14
CA SER A 15 7.93 -11.31 12.44
C SER A 15 8.20 -10.19 11.42
N TRP A 16 7.75 -10.36 10.17
CA TRP A 16 7.92 -9.37 9.10
C TRP A 16 7.08 -8.11 9.29
N LYS A 17 6.07 -8.12 10.17
CA LYS A 17 5.34 -6.89 10.52
C LYS A 17 6.25 -5.80 11.05
N LYS A 18 7.27 -6.19 11.84
CA LYS A 18 8.27 -5.24 12.37
C LYS A 18 9.02 -4.55 11.24
N LEU A 19 9.40 -5.32 10.22
CA LEU A 19 10.07 -4.77 9.05
C LEU A 19 9.15 -3.81 8.31
N GLY A 20 7.89 -4.21 8.04
CA GLY A 20 6.90 -3.32 7.41
C GLY A 20 6.73 -1.98 8.14
N TYR A 21 6.69 -1.99 9.48
CA TYR A 21 6.62 -0.74 10.26
C TYR A 21 7.89 0.09 10.23
N VAL A 22 9.08 -0.51 10.09
CA VAL A 22 10.35 0.23 9.95
C VAL A 22 10.38 1.02 8.64
N PHE A 23 9.80 0.48 7.55
CA PHE A 23 9.73 1.17 6.26
C PHE A 23 8.87 2.44 6.25
N ILE A 24 8.11 2.72 7.31
CA ILE A 24 7.29 3.94 7.42
C ILE A 24 8.15 5.16 7.83
N PRO A 25 8.87 5.16 8.97
CA PRO A 25 9.71 6.29 9.35
C PRO A 25 11.08 6.30 8.64
N LEU A 26 11.59 5.15 8.20
CA LEU A 26 12.91 5.04 7.55
C LEU A 26 13.15 6.02 6.38
N PRO A 27 12.25 6.13 5.37
CA PRO A 27 12.49 7.04 4.26
C PRO A 27 12.52 8.51 4.69
N VAL A 28 11.80 8.88 5.75
CA VAL A 28 11.81 10.26 6.28
C VAL A 28 13.20 10.59 6.81
N PHE A 29 13.78 9.71 7.64
CA PHE A 29 15.15 9.89 8.13
C PHE A 29 16.19 9.87 7.00
N LEU A 30 16.00 9.00 6.00
CA LEU A 30 16.86 8.96 4.82
C LEU A 30 16.83 10.26 4.03
N VAL A 31 15.63 10.79 3.72
CA VAL A 31 15.47 12.03 2.98
C VAL A 31 16.02 13.22 3.76
N ILE A 32 15.83 13.27 5.08
CA ILE A 32 16.45 14.30 5.93
C ILE A 32 17.98 14.20 5.84
N GLY A 33 18.55 13.00 5.98
CA GLY A 33 20.00 12.80 5.86
C GLY A 33 20.53 13.20 4.47
N LEU A 34 19.80 12.85 3.41
CA LEU A 34 20.13 13.24 2.04
C LEU A 34 20.07 14.77 1.86
N ALA A 35 19.11 15.46 2.48
CA ALA A 35 19.02 16.91 2.42
C ALA A 35 20.23 17.61 3.06
N PHE A 36 20.85 17.01 4.09
CA PHE A 36 22.09 17.54 4.67
C PHE A 36 23.30 17.35 3.75
N VAL A 37 23.36 16.24 2.99
CA VAL A 37 24.48 15.92 2.10
C VAL A 37 24.33 16.59 0.73
N ASN A 38 23.10 16.75 0.25
CA ASN A 38 22.75 17.39 -1.01
C ASN A 38 21.56 18.34 -0.81
N PRO A 39 21.80 19.59 -0.36
CA PRO A 39 20.74 20.57 -0.09
C PRO A 39 19.96 21.02 -1.33
N GLN A 40 20.47 20.75 -2.54
CA GLN A 40 19.84 21.12 -3.81
C GLN A 40 18.99 19.97 -4.40
N MET A 41 18.73 18.91 -3.63
CA MET A 41 17.92 17.78 -4.08
C MET A 41 16.50 18.23 -4.44
N ASP A 42 16.01 17.76 -5.59
CA ASP A 42 14.64 18.05 -6.03
C ASP A 42 13.62 17.45 -5.03
N PRO A 43 12.69 18.25 -4.47
CA PRO A 43 11.59 17.75 -3.64
C PRO A 43 10.78 16.61 -4.29
N ASN A 44 10.70 16.54 -5.61
CA ASN A 44 10.01 15.45 -6.31
C ASN A 44 10.77 14.13 -6.17
N GLU A 45 12.10 14.13 -6.27
CA GLU A 45 12.94 12.94 -6.04
C GLU A 45 12.82 12.47 -4.60
N ALA A 46 12.85 13.41 -3.64
CA ALA A 46 12.62 13.14 -2.22
C ALA A 46 11.29 12.41 -1.98
N SER A 47 10.23 12.92 -2.60
CA SER A 47 8.88 12.38 -2.46
C SER A 47 8.77 10.99 -3.08
N GLN A 48 9.42 10.73 -4.23
CA GLN A 48 9.45 9.41 -4.85
C GLN A 48 10.13 8.36 -3.96
N ILE A 49 11.22 8.71 -3.27
CA ILE A 49 11.87 7.83 -2.30
C ILE A 49 10.89 7.47 -1.19
N ILE A 50 10.20 8.47 -0.61
CA ILE A 50 9.23 8.24 0.45
C ILE A 50 8.10 7.32 -0.02
N TYR A 51 7.49 7.62 -1.16
CA TYR A 51 6.40 6.80 -1.70
C TYR A 51 6.84 5.38 -2.01
N GLY A 52 8.05 5.20 -2.56
CA GLY A 52 8.60 3.87 -2.85
C GLY A 52 8.76 3.02 -1.58
N PHE A 53 9.36 3.59 -0.53
CA PHE A 53 9.52 2.90 0.75
C PHE A 53 8.18 2.61 1.42
N TRP A 54 7.23 3.55 1.38
CA TRP A 54 5.90 3.32 1.95
C TRP A 54 5.13 2.25 1.17
N ALA A 55 5.21 2.23 -0.16
CA ALA A 55 4.64 1.17 -0.98
C ALA A 55 5.18 -0.21 -0.59
N ILE A 56 6.50 -0.32 -0.39
CA ILE A 56 7.15 -1.55 0.07
C ILE A 56 6.69 -1.90 1.49
N GLY A 57 6.71 -0.94 2.42
CA GLY A 57 6.33 -1.14 3.82
C GLY A 57 4.90 -1.65 3.96
N PHE A 58 3.93 -0.99 3.34
CA PHE A 58 2.54 -1.45 3.35
C PHE A 58 2.35 -2.75 2.55
N GLY A 59 3.10 -2.97 1.47
CA GLY A 59 3.13 -4.24 0.76
C GLY A 59 3.55 -5.41 1.65
N ILE A 60 4.64 -5.25 2.42
CA ILE A 60 5.09 -6.23 3.42
C ILE A 60 3.98 -6.48 4.45
N LEU A 61 3.35 -5.42 4.96
CA LEU A 61 2.26 -5.56 5.93
C LEU A 61 1.05 -6.32 5.37
N ASN A 62 0.66 -6.06 4.13
CA ASN A 62 -0.44 -6.75 3.44
C ASN A 62 -0.13 -8.23 3.18
N LEU A 63 1.14 -8.55 2.90
CA LEU A 63 1.61 -9.92 2.66
C LEU A 63 1.96 -10.68 3.94
N THR A 64 1.92 -10.04 5.11
CA THR A 64 2.21 -10.70 6.38
C THR A 64 0.96 -11.34 6.98
N ARG A 65 1.09 -12.60 7.40
CA ARG A 65 0.02 -13.33 8.08
C ARG A 65 -0.22 -12.79 9.49
N GLU A 66 -1.45 -12.96 9.97
CA GLU A 66 -1.80 -12.69 11.36
C GLU A 66 -1.29 -13.82 12.28
N LYS A 67 -1.28 -13.56 13.61
CA LYS A 67 -0.85 -14.59 14.59
C LYS A 67 -1.77 -15.81 14.55
N VAL A 68 -3.07 -15.57 14.36
CA VAL A 68 -4.11 -16.56 14.16
C VAL A 68 -4.73 -16.25 12.82
N GLU A 69 -4.65 -17.19 11.88
CA GLU A 69 -5.19 -17.02 10.52
C GLU A 69 -6.35 -18.01 10.36
N ASP A 70 -7.57 -17.52 10.58
CA ASP A 70 -8.80 -18.27 10.32
C ASP A 70 -9.37 -17.96 8.92
N GLU A 71 -10.52 -18.55 8.60
CA GLU A 71 -11.21 -18.30 7.32
C GLU A 71 -11.76 -16.88 7.21
N MET A 72 -12.15 -16.27 8.32
CA MET A 72 -12.66 -14.90 8.37
C MET A 72 -11.58 -13.89 8.02
N ILE A 73 -10.38 -14.00 8.61
CA ILE A 73 -9.22 -13.14 8.31
C ILE A 73 -8.80 -13.26 6.85
N LYS A 74 -8.84 -14.47 6.27
CA LYS A 74 -8.59 -14.66 4.84
C LYS A 74 -9.64 -13.94 3.98
N SER A 75 -10.92 -14.06 4.35
CA SER A 75 -12.01 -13.37 3.67
C SER A 75 -11.85 -11.85 3.75
N PHE A 76 -11.55 -11.28 4.92
CA PHE A 76 -11.30 -9.86 5.10
C PHE A 76 -10.14 -9.36 4.24
N ARG A 77 -9.03 -10.12 4.20
CA ARG A 77 -7.89 -9.77 3.36
C ARG A 77 -8.29 -9.73 1.89
N GLN A 78 -9.00 -10.75 1.40
CA GLN A 78 -9.48 -10.80 0.02
C GLN A 78 -10.43 -9.64 -0.31
N GLN A 79 -11.38 -9.33 0.58
CA GLN A 79 -12.29 -8.19 0.40
C GLN A 79 -11.53 -6.87 0.36
N ALA A 80 -10.56 -6.66 1.26
CA ALA A 80 -9.73 -5.46 1.27
C ALA A 80 -8.91 -5.31 -0.02
N PHE A 81 -8.38 -6.41 -0.57
CA PHE A 81 -7.73 -6.40 -1.89
C PHE A 81 -8.71 -6.02 -3.00
N GLN A 82 -9.88 -6.65 -3.06
CA GLN A 82 -10.89 -6.38 -4.08
C GLN A 82 -11.37 -4.92 -4.04
N THR A 83 -11.67 -4.40 -2.85
CA THR A 83 -12.10 -3.00 -2.69
C THR A 83 -10.97 -2.03 -3.00
N GLY A 84 -9.73 -2.33 -2.62
CA GLY A 84 -8.56 -1.54 -2.96
C GLY A 84 -8.38 -1.38 -4.48
N PHE A 85 -8.47 -2.48 -5.22
CA PHE A 85 -8.39 -2.43 -6.70
C PHE A 85 -9.61 -1.75 -7.33
N TYR A 86 -10.81 -1.93 -6.76
CA TYR A 86 -12.01 -1.22 -7.21
C TYR A 86 -11.81 0.31 -7.13
N TRP A 87 -11.37 0.82 -5.97
CA TRP A 87 -11.12 2.25 -5.79
C TRP A 87 -9.93 2.76 -6.60
N LEU A 88 -8.90 1.94 -6.80
CA LEU A 88 -7.79 2.28 -7.68
C LEU A 88 -8.28 2.52 -9.12
N ILE A 89 -9.05 1.59 -9.69
CA ILE A 89 -9.58 1.72 -11.05
C ILE A 89 -10.44 2.98 -11.16
N LEU A 90 -11.35 3.20 -10.21
CA LEU A 90 -12.21 4.38 -10.21
C LEU A 90 -11.40 5.68 -10.07
N GLY A 91 -10.39 5.68 -9.20
CA GLY A 91 -9.50 6.80 -8.98
C GLY A 91 -8.69 7.15 -10.23
N LEU A 92 -8.08 6.15 -10.88
CA LEU A 92 -7.34 6.34 -12.13
C LEU A 92 -8.24 6.86 -13.25
N ALA A 93 -9.44 6.30 -13.42
CA ALA A 93 -10.40 6.78 -14.42
C ALA A 93 -10.81 8.24 -14.14
N THR A 94 -11.08 8.58 -12.89
CA THR A 94 -11.42 9.95 -12.48
C THR A 94 -10.27 10.92 -12.75
N LEU A 95 -9.03 10.53 -12.43
CA LEU A 95 -7.85 11.34 -12.69
C LEU A 95 -7.61 11.55 -14.19
N MET A 96 -7.82 10.53 -15.03
CA MET A 96 -7.74 10.68 -16.49
C MET A 96 -8.76 11.70 -17.00
N LEU A 97 -10.00 11.65 -16.52
CA LEU A 97 -11.05 12.62 -16.90
C LEU A 97 -10.69 14.04 -16.47
N ILE A 98 -10.23 14.22 -15.22
CA ILE A 98 -9.81 15.54 -14.71
C ILE A 98 -8.64 16.10 -15.53
N ASN A 99 -7.63 15.29 -15.83
CA ASN A 99 -6.49 15.74 -16.62
C ASN A 99 -6.90 16.12 -18.04
N TYR A 100 -7.78 15.34 -18.66
CA TYR A 100 -8.27 15.66 -19.99
C TYR A 100 -9.01 17.00 -20.02
N VAL A 101 -9.94 17.23 -19.08
CA VAL A 101 -10.69 18.49 -19.00
C VAL A 101 -9.79 19.69 -18.71
N ARG A 102 -8.72 19.52 -17.92
CA ARG A 102 -7.86 20.63 -17.50
C ARG A 102 -6.69 20.93 -18.43
N PHE A 103 -6.15 19.91 -19.09
CA PHE A 103 -4.89 19.99 -19.82
C PHE A 103 -4.95 19.41 -21.24
N ASP A 104 -6.12 18.97 -21.70
CA ASP A 104 -6.32 18.33 -23.01
C ASP A 104 -5.43 17.09 -23.24
N ARG A 105 -5.09 16.39 -22.15
CA ARG A 105 -4.28 15.17 -22.17
C ARG A 105 -4.74 14.18 -21.11
N PHE A 106 -4.68 12.89 -21.42
CA PHE A 106 -5.04 11.81 -20.48
C PHE A 106 -3.91 11.45 -19.50
N THR A 107 -2.67 11.80 -19.83
CA THR A 107 -1.49 11.47 -19.03
C THR A 107 -1.22 12.54 -17.98
N SER A 108 -0.65 12.12 -16.84
CA SER A 108 -0.30 13.00 -15.74
C SER A 108 1.08 12.66 -15.21
N GLU A 109 1.97 13.64 -15.15
CA GLU A 109 3.31 13.50 -14.58
C GLU A 109 3.31 13.55 -13.04
N ILE A 110 2.18 13.97 -12.44
CA ILE A 110 2.03 14.14 -10.99
C ILE A 110 1.93 12.78 -10.27
N PHE A 111 1.38 11.77 -10.94
CA PHE A 111 1.12 10.46 -10.34
C PHE A 111 2.17 9.44 -10.74
N THR A 112 3.19 9.30 -9.90
CA THR A 112 4.23 8.28 -10.08
C THR A 112 3.70 6.89 -9.71
N ALA A 113 4.27 5.84 -10.29
CA ALA A 113 3.93 4.46 -9.95
C ALA A 113 4.10 4.17 -8.45
N TYR A 114 5.13 4.76 -7.83
CA TYR A 114 5.37 4.62 -6.39
C TYR A 114 4.24 5.21 -5.56
N LEU A 115 3.74 6.40 -5.91
CA LEU A 115 2.60 7.01 -5.22
C LEU A 115 1.35 6.15 -5.36
N VAL A 116 1.05 5.66 -6.56
CA VAL A 116 -0.11 4.81 -6.81
C VAL A 116 -0.04 3.51 -6.00
N LEU A 117 1.13 2.85 -6.00
CA LEU A 117 1.34 1.62 -5.24
C LEU A 117 1.29 1.87 -3.73
N PHE A 118 1.81 2.99 -3.26
CA PHE A 118 1.71 3.38 -1.87
C PHE A 118 0.24 3.53 -1.46
N LEU A 119 -0.54 4.34 -2.18
CA LEU A 119 -1.94 4.60 -1.85
C LEU A 119 -2.78 3.31 -1.89
N LEU A 120 -2.57 2.46 -2.89
CA LEU A 120 -3.23 1.16 -2.98
C LEU A 120 -2.91 0.28 -1.76
N ASN A 121 -1.63 0.09 -1.45
CA ASN A 121 -1.22 -0.78 -0.34
C ASN A 121 -1.66 -0.22 1.01
N ALA A 122 -1.58 1.09 1.21
CA ALA A 122 -2.06 1.76 2.41
C ALA A 122 -3.57 1.60 2.59
N TYR A 123 -4.35 1.75 1.51
CA TYR A 123 -5.79 1.53 1.54
C TYR A 123 -6.13 0.08 1.90
N ILE A 124 -5.53 -0.90 1.23
CA ILE A 124 -5.77 -2.33 1.49
C ILE A 124 -5.47 -2.65 2.96
N TYR A 125 -4.33 -2.18 3.47
CA TYR A 125 -3.95 -2.40 4.86
C TYR A 125 -4.96 -1.77 5.82
N GLY A 126 -5.35 -0.51 5.58
CA GLY A 126 -6.32 0.21 6.38
C GLY A 126 -7.69 -0.48 6.40
N ALA A 127 -8.21 -0.86 5.23
CA ALA A 127 -9.47 -1.57 5.09
C ALA A 127 -9.45 -2.91 5.85
N PHE A 128 -8.38 -3.68 5.71
CA PHE A 128 -8.20 -4.94 6.42
C PHE A 128 -8.16 -4.76 7.95
N GLN A 129 -7.37 -3.81 8.46
CA GLN A 129 -7.34 -3.55 9.91
C GLN A 129 -8.67 -3.01 10.43
N TYR A 130 -9.37 -2.19 9.65
CA TYR A 130 -10.68 -1.66 10.00
C TYR A 130 -11.73 -2.77 10.11
N GLN A 131 -11.78 -3.70 9.15
CA GLN A 131 -12.68 -4.86 9.21
C GLN A 131 -12.41 -5.73 10.45
N LYS A 132 -11.13 -6.00 10.74
CA LYS A 132 -10.73 -6.72 11.95
C LYS A 132 -11.18 -6.00 13.23
N TYR A 133 -10.99 -4.69 13.29
CA TYR A 133 -11.40 -3.89 14.44
C TYR A 133 -12.92 -3.96 14.65
N LEU A 134 -13.72 -3.81 13.59
CA LEU A 134 -15.18 -3.90 13.68
C LEU A 134 -15.64 -5.28 14.17
N SER A 135 -15.07 -6.36 13.62
CA SER A 135 -15.39 -7.74 14.03
C SER A 135 -15.04 -7.99 15.50
N SER A 136 -13.89 -7.50 15.99
CA SER A 136 -13.51 -7.62 17.41
C SER A 136 -14.42 -6.84 18.36
N LYS A 137 -15.09 -5.79 17.86
CA LYS A 137 -16.02 -4.98 18.64
C LYS A 137 -17.42 -5.61 18.68
N SER A 138 -17.81 -6.38 17.67
CA SER A 138 -19.10 -7.08 17.66
C SER A 138 -19.13 -8.36 18.50
N GLU A 139 -17.96 -8.90 18.87
CA GLU A 139 -17.84 -10.10 19.71
C GLU A 139 -17.77 -9.79 21.22
N ASN A 140 -17.72 -8.51 21.61
CA ASN A 140 -17.77 -8.03 23.00
C ASN A 140 -19.10 -7.32 23.28
#